data_AF-V8CN23-F1
#
_entry.id   AF-V8CN23-F1
#
_cell.length_a   1.000
_cell.length_b   1.000
_cell.length_c   1.000
_cell.angle_alpha   90.00
_cell.angle_beta   90.00
_cell.angle_gamma   90.00
#
_symmetry.space_group_name_H-M   'P 1'
#
loop_
_entity.id
_entity.type
_entity.pdbx_description
1 polymer ?
#
loop_
_entity_poly.entity_id
_entity_poly.type
_entity_poly.pdbx_seq_one_letter_code
_entity_poly.pdbx_strand_id
1 'polypeptide(L)'
;MKKLLLLALVAIFGVSAQAQDTPDMIKDQPAGTVTTYKRVSGKMFAYQKGKDGKQKLSLFSIEKLAENGQPAGDLTMVTAADGKTVYLKNALTFGTYMDGDPFVWIKGTKEGNVITIPAGQFVFYTTFDDGSKAGIQVGYMELKDQKIVPTDDPIKFYIDGVSLKLGETVLEGQTADDMKIKMLAGYWSDDKSLFCGDVETVFTTDPNGIETVATGANKQIVGETYFDLSGRKLSKAGKGVAIKNVKFADGTTKSVKVVDNK
;
A
#
# COMPACT_ATOMS: atom_id res chain seq x y z
N MET A 1 37.59 6.17 -19.28
CA MET A 1 36.50 6.42 -20.25
C MET A 1 36.35 5.22 -21.18
N LYS A 2 35.34 4.39 -20.98
CA LYS A 2 34.83 3.42 -21.97
C LYS A 2 33.36 3.18 -21.65
N LYS A 3 32.45 3.77 -22.42
CA LYS A 3 31.03 3.40 -22.44
C LYS A 3 30.78 2.72 -23.78
N LEU A 4 30.55 1.42 -23.74
CA LEU A 4 29.90 0.67 -24.81
C LEU A 4 28.72 -0.04 -24.14
N LEU A 5 27.50 0.23 -24.60
CA LEU A 5 26.71 -0.79 -25.27
C LEU A 5 25.45 -0.15 -25.88
N LEU A 6 25.33 -0.35 -27.19
CA LEU A 6 24.18 -0.10 -28.05
C LEU A 6 22.97 -0.91 -27.60
N LEU A 7 21.79 -0.30 -27.65
CA LEU A 7 20.51 -0.98 -27.91
C LEU A 7 19.94 -0.38 -29.20
N ALA A 8 19.54 -1.26 -30.12
CA ALA A 8 19.18 -0.95 -31.49
C ALA A 8 17.90 -0.10 -31.59
N LEU A 9 17.99 0.99 -32.34
CA LEU A 9 16.87 1.85 -32.73
C LEU A 9 16.14 1.19 -33.92
N VAL A 10 14.90 0.74 -33.73
CA VAL A 10 13.99 0.51 -34.85
C VAL A 10 13.31 1.85 -35.14
N ALA A 11 13.62 2.44 -36.29
CA ALA A 11 12.99 3.68 -36.74
C ALA A 11 11.53 3.40 -37.15
N ILE A 12 10.58 3.97 -36.41
CA ILE A 12 9.21 4.16 -36.88
C ILE A 12 9.10 5.64 -37.26
N PHE A 13 9.06 5.91 -38.56
CA PHE A 13 8.75 7.25 -39.06
C PHE A 13 7.26 7.53 -38.89
N GLY A 14 6.96 8.65 -38.23
CA GLY A 14 5.84 9.51 -38.60
C GLY A 14 4.52 9.25 -37.89
N VAL A 15 4.39 9.71 -36.65
CA VAL A 15 3.25 10.54 -36.28
C VAL A 15 3.79 11.78 -35.59
N SER A 16 3.52 12.94 -36.18
CA SER A 16 3.83 14.27 -35.66
C SER A 16 3.45 14.37 -34.18
N ALA A 17 4.45 14.60 -33.33
CA ALA A 17 4.26 15.01 -31.95
C ALA A 17 3.49 16.34 -31.95
N GLN A 18 2.17 16.29 -31.70
CA GLN A 18 1.48 17.46 -31.20
C GLN A 18 2.12 17.79 -29.85
N ALA A 19 2.39 19.07 -29.61
CA ALA A 19 2.85 19.56 -28.31
C ALA A 19 1.87 19.06 -27.24
N GLN A 20 2.31 18.08 -26.44
CA GLN A 20 1.50 17.57 -25.34
C GLN A 20 1.61 18.62 -24.23
N ASP A 21 0.51 19.36 -24.01
CA ASP A 21 0.39 20.30 -22.91
C ASP A 21 0.76 19.60 -21.60
N THR A 22 1.48 20.30 -20.73
CA THR A 22 1.84 19.77 -19.39
C THR A 22 0.55 19.32 -18.70
N PRO A 23 0.49 18.08 -18.18
CA PRO A 23 -0.72 17.57 -17.56
C PRO A 23 -1.10 18.41 -16.34
N ASP A 24 -2.39 18.68 -16.18
CA ASP A 24 -2.92 19.33 -14.99
C ASP A 24 -2.71 18.43 -13.76
N MET A 25 -1.87 18.91 -12.85
CA MET A 25 -1.48 18.22 -11.62
C MET A 25 -1.85 19.04 -10.40
N ILE A 26 -2.38 18.39 -9.37
CA ILE A 26 -2.82 19.04 -8.13
C ILE A 26 -1.64 19.12 -7.16
N LYS A 27 -0.84 20.19 -7.26
CA LYS A 27 0.40 20.34 -6.49
C LYS A 27 0.15 20.79 -5.05
N ASP A 28 -0.73 21.76 -4.88
CA ASP A 28 -1.07 22.32 -3.58
C ASP A 28 -2.12 21.45 -2.86
N GLN A 29 -2.10 21.48 -1.53
CA GLN A 29 -3.10 20.79 -0.73
C GLN A 29 -4.51 21.33 -1.03
N PRO A 30 -5.45 20.47 -1.45
CA PRO A 30 -6.84 20.89 -1.69
C PRO A 30 -7.52 21.37 -0.40
N ALA A 31 -8.53 22.23 -0.55
CA ALA A 31 -9.35 22.67 0.57
C ALA A 31 -10.25 21.54 1.09
N GLY A 32 -10.30 21.36 2.42
CA GLY A 32 -11.14 20.37 3.07
C GLY A 32 -10.58 19.88 4.39
N THR A 33 -11.17 18.81 4.92
CA THR A 33 -10.70 18.15 6.15
C THR A 33 -9.55 17.21 5.83
N VAL A 34 -8.41 17.41 6.50
CA VAL A 34 -7.21 16.58 6.34
C VAL A 34 -7.25 15.41 7.31
N THR A 35 -7.00 14.20 6.81
CA THR A 35 -6.78 12.99 7.59
C THR A 35 -5.47 12.34 7.16
N THR A 36 -4.59 12.06 8.12
CA THR A 36 -3.31 11.38 7.87
C THR A 36 -3.39 9.94 8.35
N TYR A 37 -3.03 9.01 7.49
CA TYR A 37 -2.98 7.58 7.79
C TYR A 37 -1.54 7.07 7.76
N LYS A 38 -1.12 6.43 8.85
CA LYS A 38 0.14 5.67 8.91
C LYS A 38 0.01 4.40 8.07
N ARG A 39 1.03 4.08 7.27
CA ARG A 39 1.17 2.76 6.63
C ARG A 39 1.62 1.76 7.69
N VAL A 40 0.83 0.71 7.91
CA VAL A 40 1.11 -0.30 8.95
C VAL A 40 1.37 -1.68 8.41
N SER A 41 0.95 -1.98 7.18
CA SER A 41 1.23 -3.26 6.54
C SER A 41 1.22 -3.19 5.03
N GLY A 42 1.70 -4.26 4.38
CA GLY A 42 1.66 -4.45 2.94
C GLY A 42 3.03 -4.69 2.33
N LYS A 43 3.06 -4.81 1.00
CA LYS A 43 4.31 -5.02 0.26
C LYS A 43 4.49 -3.98 -0.83
N MET A 44 5.73 -3.55 -1.01
CA MET A 44 6.14 -2.57 -2.01
C MET A 44 7.08 -3.22 -3.03
N PHE A 45 6.76 -3.07 -4.31
CA PHE A 45 7.66 -3.31 -5.43
C PHE A 45 8.46 -2.04 -5.73
N ALA A 46 9.79 -2.11 -5.67
CA ALA A 46 10.67 -1.00 -6.03
C ALA A 46 11.95 -1.50 -6.69
N TYR A 47 12.50 -0.70 -7.61
CA TYR A 47 13.79 -1.00 -8.22
C TYR A 47 14.93 -0.65 -7.26
N GLN A 48 15.80 -1.62 -7.02
CA GLN A 48 17.06 -1.41 -6.32
C GLN A 48 18.23 -1.57 -7.27
N LYS A 49 19.25 -0.74 -7.04
CA LYS A 49 20.53 -0.87 -7.74
C LYS A 49 21.32 -2.04 -7.14
N GLY A 50 21.58 -3.06 -7.94
CA GLY A 50 22.44 -4.18 -7.59
C GLY A 50 23.90 -3.78 -7.46
N LYS A 51 24.72 -4.67 -6.88
CA LYS A 51 26.19 -4.49 -6.78
C LYS A 51 26.87 -4.38 -8.15
N ASP A 52 26.24 -4.94 -9.19
CA ASP A 52 26.64 -4.86 -10.59
C ASP A 52 26.19 -3.56 -11.27
N GLY A 53 25.51 -2.67 -10.54
CA GLY A 53 25.01 -1.39 -11.03
C GLY A 53 23.70 -1.48 -11.81
N LYS A 54 23.13 -2.69 -12.01
CA LYS A 54 21.85 -2.88 -12.71
C LYS A 54 20.66 -2.71 -11.78
N GLN A 55 19.55 -2.21 -12.30
CA GLN A 55 18.30 -2.13 -11.55
C GLN A 55 17.64 -3.51 -11.49
N LYS A 56 17.25 -3.95 -10.30
CA LYS A 56 16.47 -5.16 -10.05
C LYS A 56 15.18 -4.79 -9.33
N LEU A 57 14.06 -5.29 -9.83
CA LEU A 57 12.79 -5.17 -9.12
C LEU A 57 12.82 -6.06 -7.87
N SER A 58 12.58 -5.45 -6.71
CA SER A 58 12.60 -6.09 -5.40
C SER A 58 11.25 -5.89 -4.71
N LEU A 59 10.89 -6.87 -3.86
CA LEU A 59 9.70 -6.82 -3.03
C LEU A 59 10.10 -6.57 -1.58
N PHE A 60 9.53 -5.54 -0.97
CA PHE A 60 9.75 -5.16 0.42
C PHE A 60 8.49 -5.37 1.24
N SER A 61 8.65 -5.82 2.48
CA SER A 61 7.58 -5.75 3.49
C SER A 61 7.66 -4.39 4.17
N ILE A 62 6.54 -3.67 4.18
CA ILE A 62 6.46 -2.32 4.76
C ILE A 62 6.67 -2.38 6.27
N GLU A 63 6.15 -3.42 6.92
CA GLU A 63 6.30 -3.67 8.36
C GLU A 63 7.77 -3.86 8.73
N LYS A 64 8.48 -4.72 7.98
CA LYS A 64 9.90 -4.98 8.22
C LYS A 64 10.77 -3.76 7.95
N LEU A 65 10.42 -2.93 6.97
CA LEU A 65 11.12 -1.66 6.75
C LEU A 65 10.95 -0.74 7.97
N ALA A 66 9.74 -0.64 8.52
CA ALA A 66 9.49 0.14 9.73
C ALA A 66 10.23 -0.41 10.97
N GLU A 67 10.22 -1.73 11.19
CA GLU A 67 10.97 -2.40 12.26
C GLU A 67 12.48 -2.12 12.18
N ASN A 68 13.01 -1.99 10.96
CA ASN A 68 14.42 -1.68 10.70
C ASN A 68 14.74 -0.17 10.75
N GLY A 69 13.82 0.66 11.25
CA GLY A 69 14.02 2.11 11.36
C GLY A 69 13.92 2.86 10.04
N GLN A 70 13.31 2.26 9.02
CA GLN A 70 13.09 2.85 7.69
C GLN A 70 11.59 2.89 7.33
N PRO A 71 10.73 3.46 8.20
CA PRO A 71 9.29 3.48 7.93
C PRO A 71 8.98 4.27 6.66
N ALA A 72 7.98 3.80 5.93
CA ALA A 72 7.41 4.55 4.81
C ALA A 72 6.67 5.79 5.33
N GLY A 73 6.56 6.81 4.48
CA GLY A 73 5.77 8.00 4.78
C GLY A 73 4.27 7.74 4.79
N ASP A 74 3.55 8.69 5.37
CA ASP A 74 2.11 8.61 5.59
C ASP A 74 1.33 8.87 4.29
N LEU A 75 0.15 8.27 4.18
CA LEU A 75 -0.86 8.69 3.21
C LEU A 75 -1.67 9.84 3.79
N THR A 76 -1.83 10.91 3.03
CA THR A 76 -2.68 12.03 3.43
C THR A 76 -3.91 12.08 2.54
N MET A 77 -5.08 12.20 3.16
CA MET A 77 -6.36 12.35 2.48
C MET A 77 -6.96 13.71 2.84
N VAL A 78 -7.46 14.44 1.84
CA VAL A 78 -8.37 15.56 2.02
C VAL A 78 -9.77 15.14 1.62
N THR A 79 -10.75 15.34 2.50
CA THR A 79 -12.18 15.24 2.16
C THR A 79 -12.72 16.66 1.93
N ALA A 80 -13.23 16.93 0.73
CA ALA A 80 -13.80 18.23 0.41
C ALA A 80 -15.09 18.51 1.20
N ALA A 81 -15.56 19.75 1.17
CA ALA A 81 -16.75 20.20 1.90
C ALA A 81 -18.04 19.47 1.49
N ASP A 82 -18.09 18.90 0.28
CA ASP A 82 -19.22 18.09 -0.21
C ASP A 82 -19.31 16.69 0.43
N GLY A 83 -18.30 16.27 1.19
CA GLY A 83 -18.19 14.95 1.81
C GLY A 83 -18.02 13.78 0.83
N LYS A 84 -17.96 14.06 -0.49
CA LYS A 84 -17.93 13.06 -1.57
C LYS A 84 -16.63 13.14 -2.37
N THR A 85 -16.10 14.33 -2.61
CA THR A 85 -14.82 14.50 -3.31
C THR A 85 -13.68 14.28 -2.33
N VAL A 86 -12.73 13.44 -2.71
CA VAL A 86 -11.53 13.17 -1.92
C VAL A 86 -10.27 13.34 -2.75
N TYR A 87 -9.19 13.71 -2.08
CA TYR A 87 -7.86 13.83 -2.67
C TYR A 87 -6.87 13.05 -1.82
N LEU A 88 -6.04 12.23 -2.47
CA LEU A 88 -5.03 11.43 -1.80
C LEU A 88 -3.64 11.91 -2.23
N LYS A 89 -2.74 12.11 -1.28
CA LYS A 89 -1.31 12.27 -1.52
C LYS A 89 -0.58 11.05 -1.01
N ASN A 90 0.48 10.67 -1.70
CA ASN A 90 1.32 9.53 -1.34
C ASN A 90 0.48 8.26 -1.23
N ALA A 91 -0.21 7.89 -2.32
CA ALA A 91 -0.89 6.60 -2.45
C ALA A 91 0.11 5.45 -2.70
N LEU A 92 1.17 5.71 -3.47
CA LEU A 92 2.30 4.81 -3.71
C LEU A 92 3.34 4.92 -2.59
N THR A 93 3.78 3.80 -2.02
CA THR A 93 4.76 3.79 -0.92
C THR A 93 6.09 4.37 -1.36
N PHE A 94 6.58 4.00 -2.55
CA PHE A 94 7.94 4.32 -2.99
C PHE A 94 8.21 5.84 -3.08
N GLY A 95 7.20 6.63 -3.48
CA GLY A 95 7.32 8.09 -3.56
C GLY A 95 7.71 8.74 -2.23
N THR A 96 7.35 8.12 -1.10
CA THR A 96 7.67 8.63 0.24
C THR A 96 9.13 8.45 0.64
N TYR A 97 9.89 7.62 -0.08
CA TYR A 97 11.33 7.45 0.09
C TYR A 97 12.13 8.36 -0.84
N MET A 98 11.47 9.10 -1.72
CA MET A 98 12.13 10.02 -2.64
C MET A 98 12.33 11.39 -1.97
N ASP A 99 13.50 11.98 -2.19
CA ASP A 99 13.81 13.31 -1.67
C ASP A 99 12.82 14.35 -2.19
N GLY A 100 12.33 15.21 -1.30
CA GLY A 100 11.46 16.33 -1.63
C GLY A 100 9.99 15.98 -1.83
N ASP A 101 9.55 14.74 -1.56
CA ASP A 101 8.15 14.29 -1.66
C ASP A 101 7.50 14.70 -3.01
N PRO A 102 8.04 14.21 -4.14
CA PRO A 102 7.76 14.75 -5.46
C PRO A 102 6.36 14.43 -5.98
N PHE A 103 5.62 13.54 -5.29
CA PHE A 103 4.32 13.09 -5.74
C PHE A 103 3.21 14.07 -5.37
N VAL A 104 2.36 14.37 -6.35
CA VAL A 104 1.24 15.29 -6.20
C VAL A 104 -0.05 14.56 -5.80
N TRP A 105 -1.12 15.32 -5.55
CA TRP A 105 -2.42 14.78 -5.16
C TRP A 105 -3.15 14.14 -6.34
N ILE A 106 -3.87 13.05 -6.05
CA ILE A 106 -4.81 12.40 -6.97
C ILE A 106 -6.24 12.59 -6.47
N LYS A 107 -7.17 12.83 -7.39
CA LYS A 107 -8.58 13.11 -7.09
C LYS A 107 -9.44 11.89 -7.30
N GLY A 108 -10.43 11.69 -6.44
CA GLY A 108 -11.51 10.76 -6.70
C GLY A 108 -12.74 11.03 -5.86
N THR A 109 -13.56 10.00 -5.68
CA THR A 109 -14.86 10.09 -5.02
C THR A 109 -14.99 9.06 -3.91
N LYS A 110 -15.74 9.42 -2.86
CA LYS A 110 -16.10 8.57 -1.74
C LYS A 110 -17.60 8.32 -1.76
N GLU A 111 -17.97 7.04 -1.74
CA GLU A 111 -19.34 6.59 -1.57
C GLU A 111 -19.39 5.57 -0.43
N GLY A 112 -20.01 5.97 0.68
CA GLY A 112 -19.98 5.21 1.93
C GLY A 112 -18.55 4.92 2.38
N ASN A 113 -18.20 3.62 2.39
CA ASN A 113 -16.90 3.11 2.82
C ASN A 113 -15.93 2.84 1.66
N VAL A 114 -16.25 3.26 0.43
CA VAL A 114 -15.41 3.03 -0.75
C VAL A 114 -14.91 4.35 -1.31
N ILE A 115 -13.60 4.47 -1.46
CA ILE A 115 -12.95 5.53 -2.24
C ILE A 115 -12.60 4.96 -3.61
N THR A 116 -12.97 5.68 -4.66
CA THR A 116 -12.70 5.32 -6.06
C THR A 116 -11.90 6.45 -6.71
N ILE A 117 -10.70 6.13 -7.21
CA ILE A 117 -9.81 7.06 -7.92
C ILE A 117 -9.70 6.61 -9.38
N PRO A 118 -10.00 7.47 -10.37
CA PRO A 118 -9.73 7.15 -11.77
C PRO A 118 -8.25 6.85 -12.02
N ALA A 119 -7.96 5.79 -12.77
CA ALA A 119 -6.60 5.46 -13.20
C ALA A 119 -6.04 6.49 -14.19
N GLY A 120 -4.72 6.50 -14.36
CA GLY A 120 -4.02 7.35 -15.34
C GLY A 120 -3.74 8.78 -14.88
N GLN A 121 -4.13 9.16 -13.67
CA GLN A 121 -3.76 10.46 -13.10
C GLN A 121 -2.25 10.56 -12.90
N PHE A 122 -1.68 11.72 -13.24
CA PHE A 122 -0.26 11.99 -13.03
C PHE A 122 0.02 12.29 -11.56
N VAL A 123 0.98 11.57 -10.98
CA VAL A 123 1.54 11.88 -9.66
C VAL A 123 2.88 12.61 -9.78
N PHE A 124 3.51 12.59 -10.94
CA PHE A 124 4.75 13.29 -11.24
C PHE A 124 4.83 13.57 -12.73
N TYR A 125 5.40 14.71 -13.12
CA TYR A 125 5.71 15.01 -14.52
C TYR A 125 6.89 15.97 -14.60
N THR A 126 7.84 15.68 -15.48
CA THR A 126 9.05 16.50 -15.66
C THR A 126 9.46 16.59 -17.13
N THR A 127 10.35 17.54 -17.41
CA THR A 127 11.15 17.57 -18.62
C THR A 127 12.56 17.09 -18.28
N PHE A 128 13.10 16.15 -19.04
CA PHE A 128 14.46 15.65 -18.88
C PHE A 128 15.46 16.53 -19.62
N ASP A 129 16.75 16.32 -19.34
CA ASP A 129 17.86 17.11 -19.93
C ASP A 129 17.90 17.05 -21.46
N ASP A 130 17.43 15.96 -22.06
CA ASP A 130 17.33 15.79 -23.51
C ASP A 130 16.09 16.46 -24.13
N GLY A 131 15.31 17.18 -23.33
CA GLY A 131 14.07 17.86 -23.73
C GLY A 131 12.86 16.95 -23.82
N SER A 132 13.01 15.64 -23.62
CA SER A 132 11.88 14.72 -23.54
C SER A 132 11.04 15.02 -22.30
N LYS A 133 9.73 14.78 -22.39
CA LYS A 133 8.81 14.96 -21.27
C LYS A 133 8.15 13.64 -20.93
N ALA A 134 8.24 13.23 -19.67
CA ALA A 134 7.47 12.10 -19.17
C ALA A 134 7.08 12.31 -17.72
N GLY A 135 6.15 11.50 -17.27
CA GLY A 135 5.69 11.49 -15.89
C GLY A 135 5.34 10.10 -15.41
N ILE A 136 5.01 10.03 -14.13
CA ILE A 136 4.47 8.82 -13.51
C ILE A 136 2.97 8.97 -13.41
N GLN A 137 2.25 8.06 -14.06
CA GLN A 137 0.82 7.88 -13.88
C GLN A 137 0.56 6.81 -12.82
N VAL A 138 -0.55 6.94 -12.10
CA VAL A 138 -0.98 5.94 -11.12
C VAL A 138 -2.19 5.16 -11.61
N GLY A 139 -2.19 3.85 -11.40
CA GLY A 139 -3.28 2.95 -11.77
C GLY A 139 -2.99 1.52 -11.30
N TYR A 140 -3.87 0.57 -11.59
CA TYR A 140 -3.49 -0.83 -11.43
C TYR A 140 -2.61 -1.28 -12.61
N MET A 141 -1.66 -2.16 -12.31
CA MET A 141 -1.00 -2.98 -13.32
C MET A 141 -1.13 -4.46 -12.94
N GLU A 142 -1.18 -5.33 -13.94
CA GLU A 142 -1.31 -6.77 -13.74
C GLU A 142 -0.35 -7.57 -14.63
N LEU A 143 0.00 -8.78 -14.16
CA LEU A 143 0.81 -9.73 -14.93
C LEU A 143 -0.08 -10.46 -15.94
N LYS A 144 0.14 -10.17 -17.24
CA LYS A 144 -0.49 -10.83 -18.38
C LYS A 144 0.58 -11.27 -19.37
N ASP A 145 0.55 -12.53 -19.79
CA ASP A 145 1.49 -13.07 -20.77
C ASP A 145 2.97 -12.77 -20.44
N GLN A 146 3.34 -12.97 -19.16
CA GLN A 146 4.67 -12.69 -18.60
C GLN A 146 5.10 -11.21 -18.65
N LYS A 147 4.17 -10.29 -18.86
CA LYS A 147 4.40 -8.83 -18.85
C LYS A 147 3.50 -8.14 -17.85
N ILE A 148 4.04 -7.13 -17.17
CA ILE A 148 3.25 -6.26 -16.28
C ILE A 148 2.71 -5.12 -17.14
N VAL A 149 1.38 -4.99 -17.21
CA VAL A 149 0.69 -4.01 -18.07
C VAL A 149 -0.35 -3.22 -17.28
N PRO A 150 -0.59 -1.93 -17.59
CA PRO A 150 -1.66 -1.15 -16.95
C PRO A 150 -3.05 -1.71 -17.25
N THR A 151 -3.98 -1.43 -16.34
CA THR A 151 -5.42 -1.66 -16.53
C THR A 151 -6.18 -0.34 -16.43
N ASP A 152 -7.38 -0.32 -17.01
CA ASP A 152 -8.30 0.83 -16.91
C ASP A 152 -9.19 0.79 -15.65
N ASP A 153 -8.99 -0.23 -14.80
CA ASP A 153 -9.77 -0.37 -13.57
C ASP A 153 -9.51 0.83 -12.64
N PRO A 154 -10.56 1.43 -12.06
CA PRO A 154 -10.36 2.50 -11.09
C PRO A 154 -9.72 1.94 -9.81
N ILE A 155 -8.81 2.71 -9.22
CA ILE A 155 -8.15 2.36 -7.96
C ILE A 155 -9.19 2.44 -6.83
N LYS A 156 -9.22 1.42 -5.97
CA LYS A 156 -10.14 1.37 -4.83
C LYS A 156 -9.41 1.35 -3.51
N PHE A 157 -9.92 2.14 -2.56
CA PHE A 157 -9.58 2.00 -1.15
C PHE A 157 -10.85 1.77 -0.32
N TYR A 158 -10.75 0.88 0.66
CA TYR A 158 -11.85 0.51 1.55
C TYR A 158 -11.62 1.08 2.95
N ILE A 159 -12.60 1.83 3.45
CA ILE A 159 -12.60 2.40 4.80
C ILE A 159 -13.22 1.38 5.76
N ASP A 160 -12.51 1.09 6.84
CA ASP A 160 -12.90 0.16 7.89
C ASP A 160 -12.56 0.76 9.25
N GLY A 161 -13.49 1.55 9.79
CA GLY A 161 -13.27 2.35 11.00
C GLY A 161 -12.12 3.34 10.82
N VAL A 162 -11.06 3.19 11.64
CA VAL A 162 -9.83 4.00 11.56
C VAL A 162 -8.86 3.53 10.47
N SER A 163 -9.14 2.39 9.84
CA SER A 163 -8.29 1.80 8.80
C SER A 163 -8.73 2.20 7.41
N LEU A 164 -7.75 2.30 6.51
CA LEU A 164 -7.92 2.41 5.07
C LEU A 164 -7.15 1.25 4.42
N LYS A 165 -7.78 0.50 3.52
CA LYS A 165 -7.17 -0.69 2.88
C LYS A 165 -7.10 -0.49 1.38
N LEU A 166 -5.94 -0.71 0.78
CA LEU A 166 -5.81 -0.78 -0.67
C LEU A 166 -6.58 -2.01 -1.19
N GLY A 167 -7.52 -1.79 -2.09
CA GLY A 167 -8.39 -2.82 -2.64
C GLY A 167 -7.82 -3.47 -3.89
N GLU A 168 -8.44 -4.58 -4.29
CA GLU A 168 -8.28 -5.22 -5.62
C GLU A 168 -6.86 -5.60 -6.04
N THR A 169 -5.92 -5.69 -5.08
CA THR A 169 -4.57 -6.18 -5.35
C THR A 169 -4.47 -7.69 -5.15
N VAL A 170 -3.65 -8.34 -5.97
CA VAL A 170 -3.38 -9.77 -5.94
C VAL A 170 -1.87 -9.98 -5.97
N LEU A 171 -1.37 -10.85 -5.10
CA LEU A 171 -0.03 -11.39 -5.17
C LEU A 171 -0.08 -12.85 -4.75
N GLU A 172 -0.20 -13.74 -5.73
CA GLU A 172 -0.33 -15.18 -5.53
C GLU A 172 0.66 -15.94 -6.42
N GLY A 173 0.93 -17.19 -6.06
CA GLY A 173 1.83 -18.09 -6.81
C GLY A 173 3.23 -18.20 -6.18
N GLN A 174 3.88 -19.34 -6.43
CA GLN A 174 5.22 -19.63 -5.90
C GLN A 174 6.29 -19.76 -6.99
N THR A 175 5.88 -19.93 -8.24
CA THR A 175 6.71 -20.10 -9.43
C THR A 175 6.36 -19.03 -10.46
N ALA A 176 7.14 -18.94 -11.54
CA ALA A 176 6.82 -17.99 -12.61
C ALA A 176 5.51 -18.33 -13.34
N ASP A 177 5.16 -19.62 -13.41
CA ASP A 177 4.05 -20.12 -14.23
C ASP A 177 2.67 -19.97 -13.55
N ASP A 178 2.64 -19.91 -12.21
CA ASP A 178 1.43 -19.74 -11.40
C ASP A 178 1.33 -18.34 -10.77
N MET A 179 2.31 -17.47 -11.03
CA MET A 179 2.35 -16.12 -10.49
C MET A 179 1.16 -15.30 -11.00
N LYS A 180 0.41 -14.71 -10.08
CA LYS A 180 -0.63 -13.72 -10.37
C LYS A 180 -0.32 -12.45 -9.62
N ILE A 181 -0.26 -11.35 -10.36
CA ILE A 181 0.03 -10.04 -9.81
C ILE A 181 -1.03 -9.08 -10.32
N LYS A 182 -1.65 -8.36 -9.39
CA LYS A 182 -2.37 -7.11 -9.63
C LYS A 182 -1.97 -6.14 -8.53
N MET A 183 -1.34 -5.03 -8.88
CA MET A 183 -0.78 -4.09 -7.92
C MET A 183 -1.23 -2.68 -8.22
N LEU A 184 -1.40 -1.85 -7.19
CA LEU A 184 -1.36 -0.41 -7.41
C LEU A 184 0.05 -0.08 -7.90
N ALA A 185 0.17 0.65 -9.01
CA ALA A 185 1.44 0.92 -9.64
C ALA A 185 1.58 2.40 -10.01
N GLY A 186 2.80 2.89 -9.89
CA GLY A 186 3.28 4.01 -10.69
C GLY A 186 3.88 3.44 -11.97
N TYR A 187 3.53 4.01 -13.12
CA TYR A 187 4.12 3.63 -14.41
C TYR A 187 4.42 4.85 -15.27
N TRP A 188 5.45 4.71 -16.11
CA TRP A 188 5.88 5.77 -17.01
C TRP A 188 4.82 6.08 -18.06
N SER A 189 4.56 7.36 -18.28
CA SER A 189 3.46 7.81 -19.15
C SER A 189 3.68 7.51 -20.63
N ASP A 190 4.92 7.40 -21.06
CA ASP A 190 5.34 7.20 -22.45
C ASP A 190 5.37 5.71 -22.84
N ASP A 191 6.10 4.87 -22.11
CA ASP A 191 6.29 3.46 -22.45
C ASP A 191 5.47 2.48 -21.60
N LYS A 192 4.73 2.99 -20.60
CA LYS A 192 3.91 2.22 -19.66
C LYS A 192 4.68 1.21 -18.83
N SER A 193 6.01 1.35 -18.75
CA SER A 193 6.83 0.49 -17.91
C SER A 193 6.60 0.77 -16.43
N LEU A 194 6.68 -0.29 -15.62
CA LEU A 194 6.55 -0.20 -14.17
C LEU A 194 7.61 0.73 -13.59
N PHE A 195 7.20 1.64 -12.72
CA PHE A 195 8.10 2.47 -11.90
C PHE A 195 8.20 1.93 -10.48
N CYS A 196 7.06 1.67 -9.83
CA CYS A 196 6.96 1.05 -8.51
C CYS A 196 5.56 0.46 -8.32
N GLY A 197 5.34 -0.31 -7.25
CA GLY A 197 4.00 -0.76 -6.93
C GLY A 197 3.77 -1.18 -5.49
N ASP A 198 2.51 -1.43 -5.16
CA ASP A 198 1.99 -1.68 -3.83
C ASP A 198 0.92 -2.77 -3.89
N VAL A 199 0.98 -3.71 -2.96
CA VAL A 199 -0.02 -4.77 -2.76
C VAL A 199 -0.33 -4.92 -1.28
N GLU A 200 -1.59 -5.26 -0.98
CA GLU A 200 -2.04 -5.60 0.39
C GLU A 200 -1.82 -4.46 1.41
N THR A 201 -1.67 -3.22 0.95
CA THR A 201 -1.32 -2.09 1.82
C THR A 201 -2.48 -1.73 2.73
N VAL A 202 -2.18 -1.62 4.03
CA VAL A 202 -3.12 -1.13 5.03
C VAL A 202 -2.57 0.11 5.72
N PHE A 203 -3.46 1.06 5.91
CA PHE A 203 -3.21 2.31 6.59
C PHE A 203 -4.15 2.47 7.79
N THR A 204 -3.75 3.27 8.79
CA THR A 204 -4.58 3.59 9.95
C THR A 204 -4.29 4.98 10.51
N THR A 205 -5.30 5.66 11.03
CA THR A 205 -5.11 6.88 11.83
C THR A 205 -4.67 6.59 13.27
N ASP A 206 -4.75 5.32 13.68
CA ASP A 206 -4.34 4.82 14.98
C ASP A 206 -3.34 3.66 14.81
N PRO A 207 -2.05 3.94 14.54
CA PRO A 207 -1.02 2.93 14.30
C PRO A 207 -0.73 2.05 15.51
N ASN A 208 -1.10 2.52 16.71
CA ASN A 208 -0.92 1.80 17.97
C ASN A 208 -2.24 1.15 18.45
N GLY A 209 -3.31 1.26 17.65
CA GLY A 209 -4.69 0.88 18.00
C GLY A 209 -4.97 -0.62 18.11
N ILE A 210 -3.97 -1.46 17.89
CA ILE A 210 -3.95 -2.82 18.42
C ILE A 210 -2.88 -2.79 19.51
N GLU A 211 -3.33 -2.84 20.77
CA GLU A 211 -2.43 -3.09 21.89
C GLU A 211 -1.60 -4.32 21.53
N THR A 212 -0.30 -4.13 21.30
CA THR A 212 0.63 -5.21 21.60
C THR A 212 0.32 -5.55 23.04
N VAL A 213 -0.34 -6.69 23.27
CA VAL A 213 -0.54 -7.18 24.64
C VAL A 213 0.87 -7.39 25.13
N ALA A 214 1.38 -6.42 25.90
CA ALA A 214 2.69 -6.50 26.50
C ALA A 214 2.78 -7.91 27.08
N THR A 215 3.75 -8.68 26.62
CA THR A 215 4.00 -10.03 27.11
C THR A 215 3.98 -9.92 28.62
N GLY A 216 2.92 -10.46 29.25
CA GLY A 216 2.55 -10.17 30.63
C GLY A 216 3.48 -10.78 31.65
N ALA A 217 4.78 -10.58 31.50
CA ALA A 217 5.73 -10.77 32.57
C ALA A 217 5.34 -9.79 33.70
N ASN A 218 4.87 -10.35 34.82
CA ASN A 218 4.59 -9.69 36.09
C ASN A 218 3.22 -8.99 36.28
N LYS A 219 2.20 -9.20 35.42
CA LYS A 219 0.85 -8.69 35.72
C LYS A 219 0.10 -9.60 36.70
N GLN A 220 -0.44 -9.03 37.78
CA GLN A 220 -1.26 -9.76 38.76
C GLN A 220 -2.60 -10.19 38.12
N ILE A 221 -2.88 -11.50 38.17
CA ILE A 221 -4.13 -12.09 37.69
C ILE A 221 -5.21 -11.89 38.77
N VAL A 222 -6.36 -11.35 38.37
CA VAL A 222 -7.53 -11.15 39.26
C VAL A 222 -8.76 -11.94 38.83
N GLY A 223 -8.72 -12.58 37.67
CA GLY A 223 -9.81 -13.45 37.24
C GLY A 223 -9.50 -14.30 36.02
N GLU A 224 -10.15 -15.46 35.95
CA GLU A 224 -10.11 -16.34 34.80
C GLU A 224 -11.53 -16.76 34.43
N THR A 225 -11.85 -16.75 33.13
CA THR A 225 -13.10 -17.27 32.60
C THR A 225 -12.84 -18.13 31.38
N TYR A 226 -13.61 -19.19 31.21
CA TYR A 226 -13.46 -20.14 30.12
C TYR A 226 -14.69 -20.09 29.23
N PHE A 227 -14.50 -20.26 27.93
CA PHE A 227 -15.56 -20.32 26.92
C PHE A 227 -15.31 -21.48 25.97
N ASP A 228 -16.38 -22.12 25.49
CA ASP A 228 -16.27 -23.01 24.33
C ASP A 228 -16.16 -22.21 23.02
N LEU A 229 -15.96 -22.90 21.90
CA LEU A 229 -15.82 -22.27 20.58
C LEU A 229 -17.10 -21.59 20.09
N SER A 230 -18.25 -21.84 20.73
CA SER A 230 -19.52 -21.15 20.44
C SER A 230 -19.70 -19.87 21.27
N GLY A 231 -18.75 -19.56 22.17
CA GLY A 231 -18.82 -18.41 23.07
C GLY A 231 -19.63 -18.65 24.35
N ARG A 232 -20.05 -19.88 24.62
CA ARG A 232 -20.74 -20.22 25.87
C ARG A 232 -19.74 -20.28 27.01
N LYS A 233 -20.06 -19.62 28.13
CA LYS A 233 -19.23 -19.64 29.34
C LYS A 233 -19.20 -21.04 29.96
N LEU A 234 -17.99 -21.50 30.29
CA LEU A 234 -17.69 -22.77 30.95
C LEU A 234 -17.25 -22.52 32.39
N SER A 235 -17.48 -23.49 33.27
CA SER A 235 -17.00 -23.46 34.66
C SER A 235 -15.50 -23.72 34.78
N LYS A 236 -14.92 -24.44 33.80
CA LYS A 236 -13.49 -24.75 33.66
C LYS A 236 -13.19 -25.15 32.21
N ALA A 237 -11.92 -25.30 31.85
CA ALA A 237 -11.55 -25.93 30.59
C ALA A 237 -12.14 -27.35 30.54
N GLY A 238 -12.94 -27.63 29.52
CA GLY A 238 -13.41 -28.98 29.21
C GLY A 238 -12.43 -29.70 28.28
N LYS A 239 -12.60 -31.01 28.13
CA LYS A 239 -11.83 -31.81 27.16
C LYS A 239 -11.99 -31.23 25.76
N GLY A 240 -10.89 -30.99 25.06
CA GLY A 240 -10.85 -30.34 23.75
C GLY A 240 -10.36 -28.89 23.82
N VAL A 241 -10.87 -28.04 22.92
CA VAL A 241 -10.42 -26.64 22.78
C VAL A 241 -11.35 -25.70 23.56
N ALA A 242 -10.77 -24.85 24.39
CA ALA A 242 -11.47 -23.75 25.07
C ALA A 242 -10.72 -22.42 24.86
N ILE A 243 -11.44 -21.31 25.02
CA ILE A 243 -10.86 -19.96 25.10
C ILE A 243 -10.83 -19.55 26.58
N LYS A 244 -9.64 -19.27 27.10
CA LYS A 244 -9.42 -18.74 28.45
C LYS A 244 -9.20 -17.24 28.36
N ASN A 245 -10.04 -16.46 29.03
CA ASN A 245 -9.80 -15.04 29.26
C ASN A 245 -9.18 -14.87 30.64
N VAL A 246 -8.03 -14.20 30.70
CA VAL A 246 -7.33 -13.83 31.92
C VAL A 246 -7.51 -12.32 32.12
N LYS A 247 -8.16 -11.94 33.21
CA LYS A 247 -8.30 -10.54 33.62
C LYS A 247 -7.18 -10.18 34.60
N PHE A 248 -6.50 -9.07 34.33
CA PHE A 248 -5.44 -8.54 35.18
C PHE A 248 -5.96 -7.44 36.10
N ALA A 249 -5.22 -7.17 37.19
CA ALA A 249 -5.58 -6.15 38.19
C ALA A 249 -5.69 -4.74 37.60
N ASP A 250 -4.93 -4.45 36.54
CA ASP A 250 -4.97 -3.19 35.78
C ASP A 250 -6.20 -3.06 34.86
N GLY A 251 -7.09 -4.05 34.87
CA GLY A 251 -8.32 -4.07 34.08
C GLY A 251 -8.16 -4.67 32.69
N THR A 252 -6.95 -4.92 32.19
CA THR A 252 -6.77 -5.51 30.86
C THR A 252 -7.13 -6.99 30.85
N THR A 253 -7.46 -7.52 29.66
CA THR A 253 -7.82 -8.92 29.46
C THR A 253 -6.98 -9.54 28.36
N LYS A 254 -6.44 -10.74 28.61
CA LYS A 254 -5.77 -11.57 27.60
C LYS A 254 -6.59 -12.81 27.32
N SER A 255 -6.86 -13.07 26.05
CA SER A 255 -7.52 -14.29 25.59
C SER A 255 -6.48 -15.29 25.08
N VAL A 256 -6.55 -16.53 25.55
CA VAL A 256 -5.62 -17.62 25.19
C VAL A 256 -6.40 -18.86 24.82
N LYS A 257 -6.00 -19.51 23.73
CA LYS A 257 -6.47 -20.85 23.39
C LYS A 257 -5.88 -21.86 24.38
N VAL A 258 -6.73 -22.70 24.97
CA VAL A 258 -6.35 -23.82 25.82
C VAL A 258 -6.80 -25.10 25.15
N VAL A 259 -5.94 -26.11 25.15
CA VAL A 259 -6.26 -27.46 24.67
C VAL A 259 -6.07 -28.40 25.84
N ASP A 260 -7.15 -28.98 26.34
CA ASP A 260 -7.10 -30.00 27.39
C ASP A 260 -7.32 -31.39 26.76
N ASN A 261 -6.28 -32.21 26.80
CA ASN A 261 -6.28 -33.56 26.21
C ASN A 261 -6.56 -34.65 27.26
N LYS A 262 -6.73 -34.29 28.54
CA LYS A 262 -6.95 -35.24 29.63
C LYS A 262 -8.43 -35.59 29.83
#